data_AF-A0A962Z8U9-F1
#
_entry.id   AF-A0A962Z8U9-F1
#
_cell.length_a   1.000
_cell.length_b   1.000
_cell.length_c   1.000
_cell.angle_alpha   90.00
_cell.angle_beta   90.00
_cell.angle_gamma   90.00
#
_symmetry.space_group_name_H-M   'P 1'
#
loop_
_entity.id
_entity.type
_entity.pdbx_description
1 polymer ?
#
loop_
_entity_poly.entity_id
_entity_poly.type
_entity_poly.pdbx_seq_one_letter_code
_entity_poly.pdbx_strand_id
1 'polypeptide(L)'
;MSRLALVLEKRDDGVEAALIEDDRLVDLLRTATAGELGDGLHAGRITRIDRHLGGAFVDIGASAGEAFILARDARFALPALDGGEGAKRNRAAGLAEGQRLIVQGRREAEGDKGPRVTAAVQLRGRFLALQPHANELALSPRLKGRAREEMAGRCAGLGLDAGFVVRRLAAAVDDDALKAEALELRGWWERSGKAGLAKGAATGPLGGMIDPFETLVWQLLDHRIDEIAIADDGLFVRCTRMLERLPESERPELIRLEAQGSAFARTGVDDEIARALARELE
;
A
#
# COMPACT_ATOMS: atom_id res chain seq x y z
N MET A 1 -15.62 -16.73 -17.47
CA MET A 1 -14.71 -15.91 -16.65
C MET A 1 -14.45 -16.72 -15.40
N SER A 2 -13.20 -16.79 -14.94
CA SER A 2 -12.85 -17.44 -13.66
C SER A 2 -13.53 -16.69 -12.51
N ARG A 3 -13.96 -17.43 -11.49
CA ARG A 3 -14.60 -16.86 -10.30
C ARG A 3 -13.52 -16.47 -9.31
N LEU A 4 -13.55 -15.22 -8.83
CA LEU A 4 -12.63 -14.75 -7.81
C LEU A 4 -13.35 -14.57 -6.48
N ALA A 5 -12.89 -15.28 -5.46
CA ALA A 5 -13.39 -15.21 -4.11
C ALA A 5 -12.32 -14.67 -3.17
N LEU A 6 -12.74 -13.99 -2.11
CA LEU A 6 -11.88 -13.58 -1.02
C LEU A 6 -12.33 -14.25 0.27
N VAL A 7 -11.41 -14.88 0.99
CA VAL A 7 -11.68 -15.37 2.34
C VAL A 7 -10.92 -14.48 3.31
N LEU A 8 -11.65 -13.86 4.24
CA LEU A 8 -11.07 -13.01 5.27
C LEU A 8 -11.06 -13.72 6.61
N GLU A 9 -9.90 -13.79 7.24
CA GLU A 9 -9.72 -14.37 8.55
C GLU A 9 -9.16 -13.34 9.53
N LYS A 10 -9.83 -13.21 10.67
CA LYS A 10 -9.30 -12.42 11.78
C LYS A 10 -8.23 -13.22 12.50
N ARG A 11 -7.09 -12.58 12.75
CA ARG A 11 -6.00 -13.08 13.60
C ARG A 11 -5.90 -12.22 14.86
N ASP A 12 -5.06 -12.64 15.81
CA ASP A 12 -4.85 -11.91 17.06
C ASP A 12 -4.21 -10.53 16.83
N ASP A 13 -3.37 -10.42 15.80
CA ASP A 13 -2.57 -9.25 15.46
C ASP A 13 -3.06 -8.52 14.20
N GLY A 14 -4.17 -8.95 13.60
CA GLY A 14 -4.61 -8.38 12.33
C GLY A 14 -5.69 -9.16 11.58
N VAL A 15 -5.64 -9.03 10.25
CA VAL A 15 -6.52 -9.74 9.32
C VAL A 15 -5.66 -10.34 8.20
N GLU A 16 -5.96 -11.58 7.85
CA GLU A 16 -5.45 -12.27 6.67
C GLU A 16 -6.53 -12.37 5.60
N ALA A 17 -6.10 -12.34 4.35
CA ALA A 17 -6.96 -12.35 3.20
C ALA A 17 -6.37 -13.29 2.15
N ALA A 18 -7.11 -14.37 1.86
CA ALA A 18 -6.77 -15.32 0.82
C ALA A 18 -7.59 -15.02 -0.44
N LEU A 19 -6.90 -14.74 -1.55
CA LEU A 19 -7.50 -14.59 -2.87
C LEU A 19 -7.56 -15.96 -3.54
N ILE A 20 -8.77 -16.41 -3.86
CA ILE A 20 -9.04 -17.71 -4.47
C ILE A 20 -9.57 -17.51 -5.89
N GLU A 21 -8.99 -18.22 -6.85
CA GLU A 21 -9.47 -18.31 -8.24
C GLU A 21 -9.77 -19.76 -8.56
N ASP A 22 -11.02 -20.08 -8.90
CA ASP A 22 -11.46 -21.43 -9.27
C ASP A 22 -10.92 -22.51 -8.30
N ASP A 23 -11.15 -22.29 -6.99
CA ASP A 23 -10.73 -23.15 -5.86
C ASP A 23 -9.21 -23.28 -5.65
N ARG A 24 -8.41 -22.38 -6.24
CA ARG A 24 -6.95 -22.31 -6.04
C ARG A 24 -6.54 -21.05 -5.33
N LEU A 25 -5.62 -21.18 -4.37
CA LEU A 25 -4.97 -20.04 -3.75
C LEU A 25 -4.10 -19.31 -4.78
N VAL A 26 -4.44 -18.05 -5.04
CA VAL A 26 -3.70 -17.15 -5.94
C VAL A 26 -2.76 -16.25 -5.16
N ASP A 27 -3.24 -15.69 -4.05
CA ASP A 27 -2.46 -14.75 -3.23
C ASP A 27 -2.90 -14.84 -1.77
N LEU A 28 -1.98 -14.58 -0.85
CA LEU A 28 -2.23 -14.53 0.58
C LEU A 28 -1.58 -13.25 1.12
N LEU A 29 -2.42 -12.34 1.60
CA LEU A 29 -2.01 -11.05 2.13
C LEU A 29 -2.47 -10.90 3.57
N ARG A 30 -1.71 -10.17 4.38
CA ARG A 30 -2.09 -9.86 5.76
C ARG A 30 -1.79 -8.42 6.12
N THR A 31 -2.51 -7.89 7.10
CA THR A 31 -2.18 -6.59 7.68
C THR A 31 -0.84 -6.67 8.40
N ALA A 32 0.02 -5.66 8.22
CA ALA A 32 1.30 -5.60 8.92
C ALA A 32 1.11 -5.53 10.44
N THR A 33 1.94 -6.28 11.17
CA THR A 33 1.92 -6.34 12.63
C THR A 33 2.81 -5.26 13.26
N ALA A 34 2.74 -5.10 14.59
CA ALA A 34 3.57 -4.12 15.28
C ALA A 34 5.07 -4.45 15.14
N GLY A 35 5.82 -3.56 14.48
CA GLY A 35 7.26 -3.71 14.26
C GLY A 35 7.64 -4.23 12.87
N GLU A 36 6.67 -4.69 12.08
CA GLU A 36 6.86 -4.95 10.66
C GLU A 36 6.90 -3.65 9.86
N LEU A 37 7.61 -3.68 8.73
CA LEU A 37 7.71 -2.54 7.85
C LEU A 37 6.42 -2.34 7.04
N GLY A 38 5.84 -3.43 6.56
CA GLY A 38 4.64 -3.43 5.73
C GLY A 38 4.75 -2.54 4.49
N ASP A 39 3.59 -2.13 3.96
CA ASP A 39 3.48 -1.12 2.90
C ASP A 39 3.35 0.31 3.45
N GLY A 40 3.50 0.47 4.77
CA GLY A 40 3.36 1.75 5.46
C GLY A 40 4.51 2.74 5.17
N LEU A 41 4.21 4.02 5.37
CA LEU A 41 5.19 5.09 5.21
C LEU A 41 5.91 5.38 6.52
N HIS A 42 7.21 5.63 6.44
CA HIS A 42 8.10 5.82 7.57
C HIS A 42 8.91 7.10 7.40
N ALA A 43 9.06 7.86 8.48
CA ALA A 43 10.05 8.90 8.60
C ALA A 43 11.42 8.26 8.90
N GLY A 44 12.36 8.45 8.00
CA GLY A 44 13.71 7.91 8.09
C GLY A 44 14.77 8.99 8.26
N ARG A 45 15.91 8.60 8.83
CA ARG A 45 17.14 9.40 8.85
C ARG A 45 18.32 8.56 8.36
N ILE A 46 19.05 9.06 7.38
CA ILE A 46 20.27 8.42 6.90
C ILE A 46 21.30 8.43 8.04
N THR A 47 21.77 7.25 8.43
CA THR A 47 22.78 7.10 9.48
C THR A 47 24.16 6.95 8.89
N ARG A 48 24.29 6.18 7.81
CA ARG A 48 25.57 5.94 7.14
C ARG A 48 25.40 5.68 5.65
N ILE A 49 26.33 6.21 4.85
CA ILE A 49 26.40 5.91 3.41
C ILE A 49 27.35 4.75 3.16
N ASP A 50 26.94 3.78 2.35
CA ASP A 50 27.76 2.65 1.96
C ASP A 50 27.98 2.62 0.44
N ARG A 51 29.18 3.03 0.03
CA ARG A 51 29.56 3.09 -1.39
C ARG A 51 29.76 1.72 -2.03
N HIS A 52 30.12 0.70 -1.23
CA HIS A 52 30.33 -0.64 -1.74
C HIS A 52 28.99 -1.31 -2.06
N LEU A 53 27.99 -1.10 -1.21
CA LEU A 53 26.62 -1.58 -1.44
C LEU A 53 25.78 -0.66 -2.34
N GLY A 54 26.30 0.53 -2.67
CA GLY A 54 25.63 1.49 -3.56
C GLY A 54 24.37 2.11 -2.96
N GLY A 55 24.38 2.38 -1.66
CA GLY A 55 23.20 2.85 -0.93
C GLY A 55 23.53 3.48 0.42
N ALA A 56 22.52 3.53 1.29
CA ALA A 56 22.66 4.07 2.63
C ALA A 56 21.80 3.30 3.64
N PHE A 57 22.26 3.28 4.89
CA PHE A 57 21.50 2.81 6.04
C PHE A 57 20.61 3.93 6.56
N VAL A 58 19.38 3.57 6.93
CA VAL A 58 18.33 4.49 7.32
C VAL A 58 17.72 4.00 8.63
N ASP A 59 17.83 4.82 9.66
CA ASP A 59 17.05 4.65 10.89
C ASP A 59 15.59 5.02 10.59
N ILE A 60 14.70 4.04 10.68
CA ILE A 60 13.25 4.17 10.51
C ILE A 60 12.49 3.91 11.81
N GLY A 61 13.17 3.88 12.96
CA GLY A 61 12.57 3.57 14.26
C GLY A 61 12.09 2.12 14.43
N ALA A 62 12.47 1.22 13.51
CA ALA A 62 12.10 -0.20 13.57
C ALA A 62 12.96 -0.95 14.59
N SER A 63 12.35 -1.87 15.33
CA SER A 63 13.05 -2.76 16.27
C SER A 63 13.95 -3.78 15.56
N ALA A 64 13.64 -4.10 14.30
CA ALA A 64 14.36 -5.08 13.47
C ALA A 64 15.71 -4.58 12.89
N GLY A 65 16.20 -3.42 13.32
CA GLY A 65 17.48 -2.84 12.88
C GLY A 65 17.35 -1.77 11.80
N GLU A 66 18.49 -1.30 11.30
CA GLU A 66 18.54 -0.23 10.29
C GLU A 66 18.05 -0.73 8.92
N ALA A 67 17.18 0.04 8.29
CA ALA A 67 16.76 -0.21 6.93
C ALA A 67 17.87 0.15 5.94
N PHE A 68 17.83 -0.44 4.74
CA PHE A 68 18.76 -0.12 3.66
C PHE A 68 18.02 0.42 2.43
N ILE A 69 18.49 1.56 1.91
CA ILE A 69 17.99 2.18 0.68
C ILE A 69 19.08 2.21 -0.40
N LEU A 70 18.75 1.75 -1.60
CA LEU A 70 19.65 1.83 -2.75
C LEU A 70 19.62 3.24 -3.35
N ALA A 71 20.73 3.71 -3.92
CA ALA A 71 20.82 5.05 -4.52
C ALA A 71 19.73 5.30 -5.58
N ARG A 72 19.37 4.28 -6.38
CA ARG A 72 18.29 4.36 -7.38
C ARG A 72 16.89 4.59 -6.77
N ASP A 73 16.68 4.12 -5.54
CA ASP A 73 15.41 4.22 -4.83
C ASP A 73 15.40 5.52 -3.99
N ALA A 74 16.58 6.00 -3.57
CA ALA A 74 16.75 7.24 -2.81
C ALA A 74 16.65 8.51 -3.66
N ARG A 75 16.79 8.42 -5.00
CA ARG A 75 16.70 9.58 -5.92
C ARG A 75 15.36 10.32 -5.87
N PHE A 76 14.33 9.67 -5.33
CA PHE A 76 13.01 10.22 -5.15
C PHE A 76 12.84 10.93 -3.81
N ALA A 77 13.83 10.86 -2.90
CA ALA A 77 13.74 11.56 -1.63
C ALA A 77 13.52 13.06 -1.84
N LEU A 78 12.52 13.61 -1.13
CA LEU A 78 12.30 15.06 -1.13
C LEU A 78 13.55 15.77 -0.60
N PRO A 79 13.96 16.91 -1.19
CA PRO A 79 14.89 17.79 -0.51
C PRO A 79 14.26 18.26 0.81
N ALA A 80 15.09 18.51 1.83
CA ALA A 80 14.62 19.14 3.06
C ALA A 80 13.83 20.42 2.72
N LEU A 81 12.65 20.58 3.31
CA LEU A 81 11.69 21.65 2.97
C LEU A 81 12.16 23.07 3.35
N ASP A 82 13.39 23.22 3.84
CA ASP A 82 13.96 24.52 4.21
C ASP A 82 14.82 25.08 3.06
N GLY A 83 14.30 26.13 2.43
CA GLY A 83 14.91 26.86 1.32
C GLY A 83 16.20 27.60 1.69
N GLY A 84 17.33 26.92 1.55
CA GLY A 84 18.64 27.55 1.48
C GLY A 84 19.17 27.57 0.05
N GLU A 85 19.21 28.76 -0.58
CA GLU A 85 20.04 29.01 -1.75
C GLU A 85 21.50 28.64 -1.41
N GLY A 86 22.10 27.67 -2.12
CA GLY A 86 23.54 27.42 -2.00
C GLY A 86 24.05 26.00 -2.16
N ALA A 87 23.22 24.96 -2.25
CA ALA A 87 23.72 23.61 -2.54
C ALA A 87 23.82 23.39 -4.05
N LYS A 88 25.00 23.64 -4.63
CA LYS A 88 25.36 23.22 -5.99
C LYS A 88 24.96 21.75 -6.19
N ARG A 89 23.87 21.56 -6.93
CA ARG A 89 23.29 20.27 -7.31
C ARG A 89 24.30 19.47 -8.13
N ASN A 90 24.96 18.51 -7.50
CA ASN A 90 25.50 17.37 -8.23
C ASN A 90 24.42 16.29 -8.26
N ARG A 91 23.82 16.07 -9.44
CA ARG A 91 22.64 15.20 -9.65
C ARG A 91 22.97 13.70 -9.59
N ALA A 92 24.20 13.34 -9.24
CA ALA A 92 24.60 11.97 -8.96
C ALA A 92 24.55 11.71 -7.44
N ALA A 93 23.43 11.14 -6.98
CA ALA A 93 23.29 10.45 -5.70
C ALA A 93 23.62 11.22 -4.40
N GLY A 94 23.23 12.50 -4.29
CA GLY A 94 23.47 13.35 -3.12
C GLY A 94 22.68 12.97 -1.87
N LEU A 95 22.91 11.76 -1.34
CA LEU A 95 22.58 11.39 0.02
C LEU A 95 23.61 12.01 0.96
N ALA A 96 23.15 12.50 2.10
CA ALA A 96 24.02 12.96 3.18
C ALA A 96 23.68 12.21 4.48
N GLU A 97 24.68 11.91 5.28
CA GLU A 97 24.46 11.40 6.63
C GLU A 97 23.70 12.45 7.46
N GLY A 98 22.74 12.01 8.26
CA GLY A 98 21.79 12.85 8.97
C GLY A 98 20.61 13.36 8.13
N GLN A 99 20.61 13.19 6.80
CA GLN A 99 19.49 13.60 5.95
C GLN A 99 18.21 12.85 6.33
N ARG A 100 17.11 13.58 6.42
CA ARG A 100 15.76 13.02 6.59
C ARG A 100 15.11 12.71 5.26
N LEU A 101 14.32 11.65 5.24
CA LEU A 101 13.56 11.21 4.08
C LEU A 101 12.31 10.47 4.52
N ILE A 102 11.29 10.49 3.68
CA ILE A 102 10.15 9.58 3.81
C ILE A 102 10.43 8.35 2.97
N VAL A 103 10.22 7.18 3.54
CA VAL A 103 10.44 5.91 2.87
C VAL A 103 9.25 4.98 3.04
N GLN A 104 9.13 4.03 2.13
CA GLN A 104 8.14 2.97 2.14
C GLN A 104 8.83 1.61 2.13
N GLY A 105 8.20 0.62 2.74
CA GLY A 105 8.69 -0.75 2.72
C GLY A 105 8.71 -1.36 1.33
N ARG A 106 9.78 -2.11 1.05
CA ARG A 106 9.93 -2.90 -0.18
C ARG A 106 10.15 -4.37 0.09
N ARG A 107 10.93 -4.69 1.14
CA ARG A 107 11.10 -6.05 1.67
C ARG A 107 11.28 -5.98 3.17
N GLU A 108 10.70 -6.94 3.87
CA GLU A 108 10.94 -7.16 5.30
C GLU A 108 12.40 -7.55 5.57
N ALA A 109 12.79 -7.53 6.85
CA ALA A 109 14.07 -8.05 7.29
C ALA A 109 14.14 -9.58 7.06
N GLU A 110 15.32 -10.07 6.72
CA GLU A 110 15.56 -11.50 6.46
C GLU A 110 16.89 -11.93 7.08
N GLY A 111 16.83 -12.77 8.12
CA GLY A 111 18.01 -13.17 8.90
C GLY A 111 18.73 -11.94 9.46
N ASP A 112 20.03 -11.83 9.19
CA ASP A 112 20.86 -10.70 9.65
C ASP A 112 20.73 -9.44 8.77
N LYS A 113 19.93 -9.49 7.69
CA LYS A 113 19.74 -8.35 6.78
C LYS A 113 18.52 -7.54 7.23
N GLY A 114 18.77 -6.29 7.59
CA GLY A 114 17.70 -5.32 7.85
C GLY A 114 16.79 -5.08 6.63
N PRO A 115 15.63 -4.45 6.84
CA PRO A 115 14.60 -4.27 5.81
C PRO A 115 15.09 -3.44 4.63
N ARG A 116 14.46 -3.62 3.47
CA ARG A 116 14.69 -2.78 2.27
C ARG A 116 13.59 -1.77 2.12
N VAL A 117 13.98 -0.52 1.86
CA VAL A 117 13.04 0.61 1.70
C VAL A 117 13.28 1.36 0.40
N THR A 118 12.29 2.17 0.01
CA THR A 118 12.34 3.06 -1.15
C THR A 118 11.81 4.44 -0.83
N ALA A 119 12.35 5.50 -1.45
CA ALA A 119 11.74 6.83 -1.41
C ALA A 119 10.74 7.04 -2.56
N ALA A 120 10.56 6.05 -3.45
CA ALA A 120 9.48 6.03 -4.44
C ALA A 120 8.15 5.69 -3.75
N VAL A 121 7.62 6.65 -2.99
CA VAL A 121 6.42 6.50 -2.17
C VAL A 121 5.17 6.34 -3.05
N GLN A 122 4.31 5.40 -2.67
CA GLN A 122 2.94 5.28 -3.15
C GLN A 122 1.97 5.23 -1.96
N LEU A 123 1.25 6.33 -1.75
CA LEU A 123 0.19 6.44 -0.76
C LEU A 123 -1.12 5.95 -1.37
N ARG A 124 -1.61 4.78 -0.94
CA ARG A 124 -2.81 4.16 -1.50
C ARG A 124 -4.06 4.74 -0.81
N GLY A 125 -4.98 5.25 -1.63
CA GLY A 125 -6.37 5.50 -1.27
C GLY A 125 -7.25 4.33 -1.70
N ARG A 126 -8.56 4.53 -1.76
CA ARG A 126 -9.60 3.58 -2.15
C ARG A 126 -9.70 3.46 -3.67
N PHE A 127 -9.84 4.58 -4.37
CA PHE A 127 -9.99 4.67 -5.83
C PHE A 127 -8.76 5.28 -6.52
N LEU A 128 -7.99 6.08 -5.79
CA LEU A 128 -6.75 6.70 -6.25
C LEU A 128 -5.56 6.22 -5.40
N ALA A 129 -4.35 6.36 -5.92
CA ALA A 129 -3.14 6.38 -5.13
C ALA A 129 -2.29 7.59 -5.52
N LEU A 130 -1.55 8.16 -4.57
CA LEU A 130 -0.66 9.29 -4.80
C LEU A 130 0.79 8.81 -4.81
N GLN A 131 1.50 9.14 -5.88
CA GLN A 131 2.93 9.02 -6.11
C GLN A 131 3.52 10.43 -6.24
N PRO A 132 3.96 11.05 -5.13
CA PRO A 132 4.34 12.48 -5.10
C PRO A 132 5.45 12.90 -6.07
N HIS A 133 6.21 11.93 -6.59
CA HIS A 133 7.35 12.15 -7.48
C HIS A 133 7.06 11.80 -8.95
N ALA A 134 5.89 11.26 -9.26
CA ALA A 134 5.52 10.94 -10.62
C ALA A 134 5.06 12.19 -11.37
N ASN A 135 5.55 12.36 -12.60
CA ASN A 135 5.23 13.52 -13.45
C ASN A 135 4.02 13.27 -14.36
N GLU A 136 3.39 12.10 -14.24
CA GLU A 136 2.31 11.66 -15.11
C GLU A 136 1.18 11.06 -14.27
N LEU A 137 -0.03 11.12 -14.82
CA LEU A 137 -1.17 10.35 -14.34
C LEU A 137 -1.05 8.92 -14.88
N ALA A 138 -1.18 7.93 -14.01
CA ALA A 138 -1.21 6.53 -14.42
C ALA A 138 -2.63 5.96 -14.28
N LEU A 139 -3.07 5.18 -15.27
CA LEU A 139 -4.33 4.43 -15.19
C LEU A 139 -4.04 2.93 -15.00
N SER A 140 -4.72 2.29 -14.04
CA SER A 140 -4.61 0.86 -13.76
C SER A 140 -4.64 0.02 -15.05
N PRO A 141 -3.74 -0.96 -15.24
CA PRO A 141 -3.78 -1.87 -16.37
C PRO A 141 -5.08 -2.70 -16.46
N ARG A 142 -5.85 -2.77 -15.35
CA ARG A 142 -7.16 -3.42 -15.30
C ARG A 142 -8.27 -2.60 -15.97
N LEU A 143 -8.08 -1.29 -16.15
CA LEU A 143 -8.95 -0.46 -16.97
C LEU A 143 -8.58 -0.66 -18.45
N LYS A 144 -9.50 -1.23 -19.23
CA LYS A 144 -9.29 -1.59 -20.64
C LYS A 144 -10.35 -0.97 -21.55
N GLY A 145 -9.99 -0.78 -22.82
CA GLY A 145 -10.89 -0.29 -23.87
C GLY A 145 -11.58 1.02 -23.49
N ARG A 146 -12.88 1.08 -23.75
CA ARG A 146 -13.72 2.27 -23.53
C ARG A 146 -13.65 2.83 -22.10
N ALA A 147 -13.64 1.97 -21.09
CA ALA A 147 -13.58 2.42 -19.69
C ALA A 147 -12.26 3.16 -19.38
N ARG A 148 -11.16 2.80 -20.04
CA ARG A 148 -9.86 3.47 -19.88
C ARG A 148 -9.88 4.86 -20.54
N GLU A 149 -10.43 4.94 -21.73
CA GLU A 149 -10.55 6.20 -22.50
C GLU A 149 -11.46 7.21 -21.78
N GLU A 150 -12.62 6.75 -21.31
CA GLU A 150 -13.54 7.56 -20.52
C GLU A 150 -12.89 8.05 -19.22
N MET A 151 -12.16 7.17 -18.52
CA MET A 151 -11.46 7.55 -17.30
C MET A 151 -10.34 8.58 -17.55
N ALA A 152 -9.58 8.44 -18.65
CA ALA A 152 -8.61 9.44 -19.05
C ALA A 152 -9.26 10.82 -19.27
N GLY A 153 -10.38 10.86 -19.99
CA GLY A 153 -11.14 12.10 -20.21
C GLY A 153 -11.69 12.71 -18.92
N ARG A 154 -12.26 11.87 -18.04
CA ARG A 154 -12.74 12.28 -16.71
C ARG A 154 -11.61 12.89 -15.88
N CYS A 155 -10.48 12.22 -15.77
CA CYS A 155 -9.34 12.72 -14.99
C CYS A 155 -8.83 14.07 -15.51
N ALA A 156 -8.75 14.24 -16.83
CA ALA A 156 -8.39 15.52 -17.44
C ALA A 156 -9.39 16.64 -17.08
N GLY A 157 -10.70 16.36 -17.12
CA GLY A 157 -11.74 17.31 -16.74
C GLY A 157 -11.73 17.66 -15.24
N LEU A 158 -11.32 16.73 -14.39
CA LEU A 158 -11.19 16.93 -12.94
C LEU A 158 -9.91 17.65 -12.52
N GLY A 159 -8.96 17.82 -13.44
CA GLY A 159 -7.61 18.29 -13.09
C GLY A 159 -6.85 17.31 -12.21
N LEU A 160 -7.20 16.01 -12.25
CA LEU A 160 -6.38 14.95 -11.65
C LEU A 160 -5.12 14.82 -12.51
N ASP A 161 -4.05 15.41 -12.01
CA ASP A 161 -2.81 15.65 -12.71
C ASP A 161 -1.73 14.62 -12.35
N ALA A 162 -0.49 14.97 -12.68
CA ALA A 162 0.70 14.23 -12.36
C ALA A 162 0.74 13.76 -10.90
N GLY A 163 1.16 12.52 -10.72
CA GLY A 163 1.35 11.95 -9.40
C GLY A 163 0.19 11.09 -8.93
N PHE A 164 -0.94 11.03 -9.63
CA PHE A 164 -1.99 10.08 -9.28
C PHE A 164 -1.94 8.78 -10.09
N VAL A 165 -2.28 7.68 -9.43
CA VAL A 165 -2.59 6.39 -10.04
C VAL A 165 -4.08 6.12 -9.86
N VAL A 166 -4.80 6.03 -10.97
CA VAL A 166 -6.24 5.74 -10.99
C VAL A 166 -6.46 4.24 -10.95
N ARG A 167 -7.16 3.77 -9.92
CA ARG A 167 -7.43 2.35 -9.68
C ARG A 167 -8.68 1.90 -10.45
N ARG A 168 -8.90 0.59 -10.57
CA ARG A 168 -10.02 0.04 -11.36
C ARG A 168 -11.37 0.59 -10.90
N LEU A 169 -11.60 0.61 -9.58
CA LEU A 169 -12.85 1.04 -8.98
C LEU A 169 -13.16 2.53 -9.14
N ALA A 170 -12.18 3.36 -9.52
CA ALA A 170 -12.43 4.78 -9.80
C ALA A 170 -13.47 4.99 -10.91
N ALA A 171 -13.57 4.05 -11.85
CA ALA A 171 -14.55 4.11 -12.93
C ALA A 171 -15.99 4.00 -12.45
N ALA A 172 -16.21 3.44 -11.26
CA ALA A 172 -17.53 3.17 -10.73
C ALA A 172 -18.09 4.30 -9.85
N VAL A 173 -17.24 5.20 -9.36
CA VAL A 173 -17.66 6.30 -8.49
C VAL A 173 -17.79 7.61 -9.25
N ASP A 174 -18.51 8.56 -8.66
CA ASP A 174 -18.66 9.90 -9.21
C ASP A 174 -17.38 10.75 -9.08
N ASP A 175 -17.42 11.89 -9.76
CA ASP A 175 -16.31 12.83 -9.84
C ASP A 175 -16.00 13.53 -8.51
N ASP A 176 -17.00 13.71 -7.65
CA ASP A 176 -16.85 14.38 -6.36
C ASP A 176 -16.12 13.46 -5.36
N ALA A 177 -16.43 12.16 -5.37
CA ALA A 177 -15.70 11.15 -4.61
C ALA A 177 -14.22 11.10 -5.00
N LEU A 178 -13.90 11.16 -6.30
CA LEU A 178 -12.52 11.19 -6.78
C LEU A 178 -11.78 12.45 -6.37
N LYS A 179 -12.42 13.63 -6.48
CA LYS A 179 -11.85 14.90 -6.03
C LYS A 179 -11.61 14.94 -4.53
N ALA A 180 -12.58 14.48 -3.74
CA ALA A 180 -12.47 14.42 -2.29
C ALA A 180 -11.29 13.54 -1.88
N GLU A 181 -11.17 12.34 -2.45
CA GLU A 181 -10.06 11.45 -2.15
C GLU A 181 -8.70 12.02 -2.61
N ALA A 182 -8.64 12.66 -3.78
CA ALA A 182 -7.41 13.31 -4.24
C ALA A 182 -6.93 14.40 -3.26
N LEU A 183 -7.86 15.19 -2.73
CA LEU A 183 -7.56 16.20 -1.72
C LEU A 183 -7.14 15.57 -0.39
N GLU A 184 -7.79 14.48 0.04
CA GLU A 184 -7.40 13.72 1.23
C GLU A 184 -5.96 13.21 1.11
N LEU A 185 -5.62 12.58 -0.02
CA LEU A 185 -4.29 12.04 -0.30
C LEU A 185 -3.21 13.12 -0.29
N ARG A 186 -3.45 14.24 -1.01
CA ARG A 186 -2.49 15.37 -1.04
C ARG A 186 -2.34 16.00 0.34
N GLY A 187 -3.44 16.27 1.02
CA GLY A 187 -3.42 16.87 2.34
C GLY A 187 -2.73 15.98 3.38
N TRP A 188 -2.95 14.67 3.33
CA TRP A 188 -2.24 13.72 4.19
C TRP A 188 -0.74 13.74 3.89
N TRP A 189 -0.35 13.67 2.61
CA TRP A 189 1.06 13.68 2.20
C TRP A 189 1.78 14.94 2.66
N GLU A 190 1.19 16.12 2.46
CA GLU A 190 1.78 17.39 2.88
C GLU A 190 1.97 17.46 4.39
N ARG A 191 0.95 17.08 5.18
CA ARG A 191 1.03 17.12 6.65
C ARG A 191 2.02 16.10 7.20
N SER A 192 1.89 14.84 6.80
CA SER A 192 2.73 13.74 7.29
C SER A 192 4.17 13.87 6.80
N GLY A 193 4.36 14.27 5.54
CA GLY A 193 5.68 14.53 4.95
C GLY A 193 6.38 15.69 5.66
N LYS A 194 5.70 16.82 5.87
CA LYS A 194 6.27 17.95 6.62
C LYS A 194 6.64 17.54 8.05
N ALA A 195 5.76 16.81 8.74
CA ALA A 195 6.02 16.34 10.10
C ALA A 195 7.24 15.39 10.17
N GLY A 196 7.31 14.39 9.28
CA GLY A 196 8.40 13.42 9.28
C GLY A 196 9.77 14.00 8.86
N LEU A 197 9.76 15.01 7.98
CA LEU A 197 10.97 15.68 7.51
C LEU A 197 11.44 16.81 8.43
N ALA A 198 10.63 17.24 9.41
CA ALA A 198 11.00 18.31 10.31
C ALA A 198 12.27 18.00 11.11
N LYS A 199 13.09 19.02 11.35
CA LYS A 199 14.29 18.91 12.18
C LYS A 199 13.89 18.46 13.60
N GLY A 200 14.49 17.36 14.07
CA GLY A 200 14.22 16.80 15.40
C GLY A 200 12.98 15.91 15.51
N ALA A 201 12.23 15.66 14.43
CA ALA A 201 11.10 14.71 14.46
C ALA A 201 11.56 13.29 14.85
N ALA A 202 10.70 12.45 15.40
CA ALA A 202 11.04 11.04 15.60
C ALA A 202 11.23 10.32 14.25
N THR A 203 12.07 9.28 14.21
CA THR A 203 12.03 8.26 13.15
C THR A 203 10.95 7.25 13.52
N GLY A 204 10.30 6.63 12.53
CA GLY A 204 9.17 5.74 12.82
C GLY A 204 8.07 5.74 11.75
N PRO A 205 7.03 4.92 11.94
CA PRO A 205 5.85 4.92 11.08
C PRO A 205 5.11 6.26 11.14
N LEU A 206 4.65 6.75 9.99
CA LEU A 206 3.83 7.96 9.86
C LEU A 206 2.32 7.70 9.99
N GLY A 207 1.93 6.45 10.23
CA GLY A 207 0.54 6.00 10.21
C GLY A 207 0.00 5.86 8.78
N GLY A 208 -1.24 5.38 8.67
CA GLY A 208 -1.99 5.28 7.43
C GLY A 208 -3.06 6.37 7.31
N MET A 209 -3.42 6.74 6.08
CA MET A 209 -4.64 7.53 5.83
C MET A 209 -5.91 6.69 6.03
N ILE A 210 -5.80 5.41 5.72
CA ILE A 210 -6.86 4.41 5.82
C ILE A 210 -6.41 3.35 6.83
N ASP A 211 -7.37 2.77 7.55
CA ASP A 211 -7.14 1.63 8.43
C ASP A 211 -6.45 0.47 7.69
N PRO A 212 -5.53 -0.29 8.32
CA PRO A 212 -4.81 -1.38 7.66
C PRO A 212 -5.71 -2.47 7.07
N PHE A 213 -6.80 -2.83 7.75
CA PHE A 213 -7.75 -3.81 7.23
C PHE A 213 -8.46 -3.28 5.99
N GLU A 214 -8.94 -2.04 6.02
CA GLU A 214 -9.53 -1.42 4.82
C GLU A 214 -8.51 -1.32 3.68
N THR A 215 -7.26 -0.96 3.97
CA THR A 215 -6.17 -0.89 2.97
C THR A 215 -5.98 -2.24 2.28
N LEU A 216 -5.92 -3.33 3.06
CA LEU A 216 -5.81 -4.70 2.58
C LEU A 216 -6.97 -5.07 1.64
N VAL A 217 -8.22 -4.85 2.08
CA VAL A 217 -9.38 -5.23 1.25
C VAL A 217 -9.49 -4.33 0.01
N TRP A 218 -9.27 -3.02 0.13
CA TRP A 218 -9.24 -2.14 -1.03
C TRP A 218 -8.19 -2.57 -2.05
N GLN A 219 -7.00 -2.99 -1.61
CA GLN A 219 -5.96 -3.51 -2.50
C GLN A 219 -6.48 -4.69 -3.33
N LEU A 220 -7.14 -5.65 -2.68
CA LEU A 220 -7.69 -6.84 -3.32
C LEU A 220 -8.88 -6.54 -4.23
N LEU A 221 -9.72 -5.55 -3.87
CA LEU A 221 -10.85 -5.09 -4.70
C LEU A 221 -10.44 -4.35 -5.98
N ASP A 222 -9.13 -4.13 -6.23
CA ASP A 222 -8.68 -3.77 -7.58
C ASP A 222 -8.94 -4.91 -8.56
N HIS A 223 -9.02 -6.16 -8.09
CA HIS A 223 -9.62 -7.28 -8.82
C HIS A 223 -11.16 -7.17 -8.82
N ARG A 224 -11.81 -7.80 -9.79
CA ARG A 224 -13.27 -7.98 -9.74
C ARG A 224 -13.54 -9.22 -8.88
N ILE A 225 -13.87 -8.99 -7.62
CA ILE A 225 -14.18 -10.06 -6.65
C ILE A 225 -15.67 -10.34 -6.70
N ASP A 226 -16.05 -11.60 -6.84
CA ASP A 226 -17.44 -12.04 -6.89
C ASP A 226 -18.02 -12.20 -5.48
N GLU A 227 -17.23 -12.74 -4.55
CA GLU A 227 -17.66 -13.00 -3.18
C GLU A 227 -16.57 -12.74 -2.14
N ILE A 228 -16.98 -12.37 -0.92
CA ILE A 228 -16.13 -12.30 0.26
C ILE A 228 -16.74 -13.13 1.39
N ALA A 229 -16.06 -14.18 1.80
CA ALA A 229 -16.46 -15.06 2.90
C ALA A 229 -15.77 -14.68 4.21
N ILE A 230 -16.55 -14.54 5.28
CA ILE A 230 -16.07 -14.06 6.60
C ILE A 230 -16.79 -14.82 7.72
N ALA A 231 -16.04 -15.34 8.69
CA ALA A 231 -16.58 -16.02 9.87
C ALA A 231 -16.76 -15.12 11.10
N ASP A 232 -15.88 -14.15 11.32
CA ASP A 232 -15.96 -13.24 12.48
C ASP A 232 -17.04 -12.16 12.25
N ASP A 233 -18.00 -12.07 13.18
CA ASP A 233 -19.13 -11.14 13.09
C ASP A 233 -18.69 -9.66 13.07
N GLY A 234 -17.65 -9.33 13.85
CA GLY A 234 -17.12 -7.96 13.91
C GLY A 234 -16.47 -7.56 12.59
N LEU A 235 -15.68 -8.45 12.01
CA LEU A 235 -15.04 -8.28 10.71
C LEU A 235 -16.09 -8.21 9.59
N PHE A 236 -17.13 -9.04 9.66
CA PHE A 236 -18.24 -9.01 8.71
C PHE A 236 -18.89 -7.63 8.69
N VAL A 237 -19.27 -7.11 9.86
CA VAL A 237 -19.91 -5.79 9.98
C VAL A 237 -18.98 -4.66 9.49
N ARG A 238 -17.67 -4.73 9.79
CA ARG A 238 -16.69 -3.76 9.28
C ARG A 238 -16.60 -3.80 7.76
N CYS A 239 -16.52 -5.00 7.17
CA CYS A 239 -16.46 -5.20 5.73
C CYS A 239 -17.74 -4.70 5.04
N THR A 240 -18.91 -4.99 5.60
CA THR A 240 -20.20 -4.47 5.09
C THR A 240 -20.19 -2.96 4.99
N ARG A 241 -19.86 -2.24 6.07
CA ARG A 241 -19.79 -0.77 6.07
C ARG A 241 -18.78 -0.23 5.07
N MET A 242 -17.66 -0.92 4.87
CA MET A 242 -16.67 -0.52 3.88
C MET A 242 -17.23 -0.65 2.45
N LEU A 243 -17.86 -1.78 2.12
CA LEU A 243 -18.43 -2.05 0.79
C LEU A 243 -19.65 -1.19 0.44
N GLU A 244 -20.37 -0.65 1.44
CA GLU A 244 -21.45 0.32 1.21
C GLU A 244 -21.00 1.58 0.46
N ARG A 245 -19.68 1.87 0.43
CA ARG A 245 -19.09 2.96 -0.34
C ARG A 245 -19.01 2.68 -1.84
N LEU A 246 -19.19 1.43 -2.27
CA LEU A 246 -19.21 1.05 -3.66
C LEU A 246 -20.63 1.15 -4.23
N PRO A 247 -20.77 1.40 -5.54
CA PRO A 247 -22.03 1.13 -6.24
C PRO A 247 -22.39 -0.35 -6.15
N GLU A 248 -23.69 -0.65 -6.11
CA GLU A 248 -24.20 -2.02 -5.99
C GLU A 248 -23.64 -2.98 -7.06
N SER A 249 -23.42 -2.49 -8.28
CA SER A 249 -22.86 -3.28 -9.40
C SER A 249 -21.40 -3.70 -9.22
N GLU A 250 -20.69 -3.12 -8.27
CA GLU A 250 -19.29 -3.40 -7.96
C GLU A 250 -19.11 -4.06 -6.59
N ARG A 251 -20.20 -4.28 -5.84
CA ARG A 251 -20.14 -4.92 -4.51
C ARG A 251 -20.04 -6.44 -4.70
N PRO A 252 -19.00 -7.08 -4.14
CA PRO A 252 -19.00 -8.53 -4.00
C PRO A 252 -20.14 -8.98 -3.08
N GLU A 253 -20.61 -10.21 -3.27
CA GLU A 253 -21.52 -10.85 -2.33
C GLU A 253 -20.80 -11.12 -1.00
N LEU A 254 -21.38 -10.69 0.12
CA LEU A 254 -20.84 -10.98 1.44
C LEU A 254 -21.46 -12.27 2.00
N ILE A 255 -20.61 -13.27 2.22
CA ILE A 255 -21.02 -14.57 2.77
C ILE A 255 -20.62 -14.62 4.24
N ARG A 256 -21.62 -14.72 5.11
CA ARG A 256 -21.38 -14.99 6.54
C ARG A 256 -21.21 -16.48 6.74
N LEU A 257 -20.01 -16.88 7.12
CA LEU A 257 -19.72 -18.24 7.56
C LEU A 257 -20.21 -18.39 9.01
N GLU A 258 -20.86 -19.51 9.33
CA GLU A 258 -21.24 -19.85 10.72
C GLU A 258 -20.08 -19.67 11.74
N ALA A 259 -20.39 -19.24 12.96
CA ALA A 259 -19.39 -18.82 13.96
C ALA A 259 -18.56 -19.96 14.61
N GLN A 260 -18.49 -21.15 13.98
CA GLN A 260 -17.71 -22.29 14.49
C GLN A 260 -16.48 -22.53 13.62
N GLY A 261 -15.30 -22.20 14.17
CA GLY A 261 -14.00 -22.48 13.55
C GLY A 261 -13.46 -21.36 12.64
N SER A 262 -12.29 -21.62 12.07
CA SER A 262 -11.57 -20.74 11.15
C SER A 262 -12.30 -20.58 9.81
N ALA A 263 -12.26 -19.37 9.24
CA ALA A 263 -12.76 -19.14 7.89
C ALA A 263 -11.95 -19.92 6.85
N PHE A 264 -10.63 -20.01 7.03
CA PHE A 264 -9.72 -20.69 6.10
C PHE A 264 -9.92 -22.20 6.12
N ALA A 265 -10.01 -22.81 7.31
CA ALA A 265 -10.27 -24.24 7.45
C ALA A 265 -11.57 -24.66 6.74
N ARG A 266 -12.62 -23.84 6.86
CA ARG A 266 -13.95 -24.15 6.30
C ARG A 266 -14.07 -23.99 4.80
N THR A 267 -13.20 -23.19 4.22
CA THR A 267 -13.19 -22.89 2.79
C THR A 267 -12.09 -23.67 2.06
N GLY A 268 -11.34 -24.52 2.76
CA GLY A 268 -10.22 -25.29 2.19
C GLY A 268 -8.97 -24.45 1.90
N VAL A 269 -8.93 -23.19 2.36
CA VAL A 269 -7.77 -22.30 2.19
C VAL A 269 -6.55 -22.85 2.91
N ASP A 270 -6.72 -23.40 4.12
CA ASP A 270 -5.62 -24.01 4.87
C ASP A 270 -4.94 -25.14 4.09
N ASP A 271 -5.72 -25.96 3.38
CA ASP A 271 -5.19 -27.04 2.55
C ASP A 271 -4.40 -26.50 1.35
N GLU A 272 -4.85 -25.42 0.71
CA GLU A 272 -4.12 -24.81 -0.41
C GLU A 272 -2.86 -24.06 0.06
N ILE A 273 -2.89 -23.43 1.24
CA ILE A 273 -1.69 -22.85 1.88
C ILE A 273 -0.66 -23.96 2.13
N ALA A 274 -1.07 -25.08 2.73
CA ALA A 274 -0.18 -26.21 2.99
C ALA A 274 0.43 -26.77 1.69
N ARG A 275 -0.36 -26.87 0.61
CA ARG A 275 0.13 -27.31 -0.70
C ARG A 275 1.11 -26.32 -1.32
N ALA A 276 0.89 -25.01 -1.17
CA ALA A 276 1.79 -23.98 -1.70
C ALA A 276 3.16 -24.04 -0.99
N LEU A 277 3.17 -24.16 0.33
CA LEU A 277 4.40 -24.28 1.12
C LEU A 277 5.19 -25.57 0.81
N ALA A 278 4.49 -26.69 0.57
CA ALA A 278 5.15 -27.94 0.19
C ALA A 278 5.89 -27.83 -1.15
N ARG A 279 5.35 -27.06 -2.12
CA ARG A 279 5.98 -26.84 -3.44
C ARG A 279 7.20 -25.94 -3.40
N GLU A 280 7.31 -25.02 -2.43
CA GLU A 280 8.50 -24.18 -2.28
C GLU A 280 9.71 -24.94 -1.71
N LEU A 281 9.48 -26.09 -1.07
CA LEU A 281 10.50 -26.93 -0.44
C LEU A 281 11.06 -28.01 -1.38
N GLU A 282 10.45 -28.22 -2.56
CA GLU A 282 10.91 -29.15 -3.61
C GLU A 282 11.80 -28.45 -4.66
#